data_AF-A0A7V7CXG1-F1
#
_entry.id   AF-A0A7V7CXG1-F1
#
_cell.length_a   1.000
_cell.length_b   1.000
_cell.length_c   1.000
_cell.angle_alpha   90.00
_cell.angle_beta   90.00
_cell.angle_gamma   90.00
#
_symmetry.space_group_name_H-M   'P 1'
#
loop_
_entity.id
_entity.type
_entity.pdbx_description
1 polymer ?
#
loop_
_entity_poly.entity_id
_entity_poly.type
_entity_poly.pdbx_seq_one_letter_code
_entity_poly.pdbx_strand_id
1 'polypeptide(L)'
;MLTSNTLRGGPDQFGHFGIFGGRYVAETLMPLILAVERAYDQAKADPSFASELAGYLTHYVGRPSPLYFARRLTEAFGGARIYLKREDLNHTGAHKINNCMGQVLLAKRMGKRRIIAETGAGQHGVATATVCALFGLDCVIYMGATDIERQAPNVFRMKLLGAEVRPVTSGAATLKDAM
;
A
#
# COMPACT_ATOMS: atom_id res chain seq x y z
N MET A 1 19.97 29.51 3.36
CA MET A 1 20.45 28.20 3.82
C MET A 1 19.44 27.17 3.38
N LEU A 2 19.83 26.18 2.58
CA LEU A 2 18.99 25.01 2.32
C LEU A 2 18.79 24.31 3.66
N THR A 3 17.59 24.40 4.22
CA THR A 3 17.21 23.66 5.42
C THR A 3 17.44 22.17 5.16
N SER A 4 18.27 21.53 5.98
CA SER A 4 18.51 20.08 5.87
C SER A 4 17.19 19.32 6.05
N ASN A 5 16.89 18.40 5.13
CA ASN A 5 15.68 17.59 5.20
C ASN A 5 15.78 16.69 6.46
N THR A 6 14.77 16.75 7.32
CA THR A 6 14.68 15.92 8.53
C THR A 6 13.46 15.02 8.43
N LEU A 7 13.41 13.97 9.25
CA LEU A 7 12.21 13.13 9.40
C LEU A 7 10.92 13.95 9.64
N ARG A 8 11.04 15.10 10.32
CA ARG A 8 9.91 15.99 10.62
C ARG A 8 9.63 17.01 9.51
N GLY A 9 10.66 17.43 8.77
CA GLY A 9 10.54 18.38 7.67
C GLY A 9 9.96 17.78 6.39
N GLY A 10 10.07 16.46 6.21
CA GLY A 10 9.66 15.80 4.98
C GLY A 10 10.65 16.03 3.83
N PRO A 11 10.31 15.59 2.60
CA PRO A 11 11.10 15.89 1.43
C PRO A 11 10.94 17.38 1.03
N ASP A 12 11.83 17.87 0.19
CA ASP A 12 11.64 19.17 -0.45
C ASP A 12 10.48 19.16 -1.47
N GLN A 13 10.18 20.32 -2.05
CA GLN A 13 9.10 20.47 -3.04
C GLN A 13 9.28 19.62 -4.32
N PHE A 14 10.47 19.08 -4.55
CA PHE A 14 10.77 18.20 -5.68
C PHE A 14 10.75 16.72 -5.28
N GLY A 15 10.46 16.41 -4.01
CA GLY A 15 10.41 15.05 -3.47
C GLY A 15 11.76 14.50 -3.02
N HIS A 16 12.78 15.34 -2.81
CA HIS A 16 14.09 14.86 -2.36
C HIS A 16 14.24 14.89 -0.83
N PHE A 17 14.92 13.88 -0.29
CA PHE A 17 15.52 13.85 1.04
C PHE A 17 17.04 13.95 0.88
N GLY A 18 17.58 15.17 0.94
CA GLY A 18 18.98 15.41 0.57
C GLY A 18 19.19 15.07 -0.92
N ILE A 19 20.03 14.07 -1.20
CA ILE A 19 20.32 13.62 -2.56
C ILE A 19 19.43 12.47 -3.06
N PHE A 20 18.55 11.94 -2.20
CA PHE A 20 17.73 10.76 -2.50
C PHE A 20 16.27 11.16 -2.79
N GLY A 21 15.52 10.34 -3.52
CA GLY A 21 14.12 10.60 -3.84
C GLY A 21 13.96 11.22 -5.22
N GLY A 22 13.12 12.26 -5.35
CA GLY A 22 12.87 12.93 -6.63
C GLY A 22 11.87 12.20 -7.54
N ARG A 23 11.77 12.66 -8.79
CA ARG A 23 10.82 12.18 -9.80
C ARG A 23 11.54 11.79 -11.08
N TYR A 24 12.13 10.60 -11.10
CA TYR A 24 12.86 10.05 -12.25
C TYR A 24 11.94 9.17 -13.09
N VAL A 25 11.00 9.80 -13.79
CA VAL A 25 9.97 9.12 -14.59
C VAL A 25 9.90 9.71 -16.00
N ALA A 26 9.22 9.03 -16.91
CA ALA A 26 8.91 9.59 -18.22
C ALA A 26 8.02 10.84 -18.09
N GLU A 27 8.28 11.85 -18.93
CA GLU A 27 7.53 13.12 -18.95
C GLU A 27 6.02 12.91 -19.08
N THR A 28 5.60 11.88 -19.82
CA THR A 28 4.20 11.52 -20.02
C THR A 28 3.45 11.18 -18.72
N LEU A 29 4.16 10.81 -17.65
CA LEU A 29 3.59 10.50 -16.34
C LEU A 29 3.51 11.72 -15.42
N MET A 30 4.28 12.77 -15.67
CA MET A 30 4.38 13.93 -14.77
C MET A 30 3.04 14.62 -14.50
N PRO A 31 2.14 14.84 -15.49
CA PRO A 31 0.83 15.42 -15.23
C PRO A 31 -0.02 14.59 -14.26
N LEU A 32 0.07 13.25 -14.33
CA LEU A 32 -0.67 12.34 -13.45
C LEU A 32 -0.11 12.33 -12.04
N ILE A 33 1.22 12.32 -11.90
CA ILE A 33 1.90 12.40 -10.59
C ILE A 33 1.55 13.71 -9.87
N LEU A 34 1.64 14.84 -10.58
CA LEU A 34 1.28 16.15 -10.03
C LEU A 34 -0.20 16.24 -9.66
N ALA A 35 -1.09 15.56 -10.39
CA ALA A 35 -2.51 15.51 -10.05
C ALA A 35 -2.77 14.72 -8.75
N VAL A 36 -2.07 13.60 -8.55
CA VAL A 36 -2.14 12.81 -7.31
C VAL A 36 -1.57 13.59 -6.13
N GLU A 37 -0.42 14.25 -6.30
CA GLU A 37 0.19 15.10 -5.28
C GLU A 37 -0.80 16.18 -4.79
N ARG A 38 -1.37 16.96 -5.71
CA ARG A 38 -2.36 18.00 -5.35
C ARG A 38 -3.57 17.43 -4.63
N ALA A 39 -4.09 16.29 -5.09
CA ALA A 39 -5.24 15.66 -4.45
C ALA A 39 -4.90 15.15 -3.03
N TYR A 40 -3.70 14.58 -2.86
CA TYR A 40 -3.21 14.13 -1.57
C TYR A 40 -3.04 15.30 -0.59
N ASP A 41 -2.44 16.42 -1.02
CA ASP A 41 -2.26 17.60 -0.17
C ASP A 41 -3.60 18.18 0.29
N GLN A 42 -4.57 18.25 -0.61
CA GLN A 42 -5.94 18.67 -0.29
C GLN A 42 -6.61 17.71 0.71
N ALA A 43 -6.51 16.40 0.48
CA ALA A 43 -7.10 15.39 1.35
C ALA A 43 -6.44 15.36 2.74
N LYS A 44 -5.11 15.54 2.81
CA LYS A 44 -4.35 15.59 4.06
C LYS A 44 -4.73 16.81 4.91
N ALA A 45 -5.05 17.94 4.28
CA ALA A 45 -5.50 19.14 4.97
C ALA A 45 -6.98 19.10 5.38
N ASP A 46 -7.76 18.16 4.85
CA ASP A 46 -9.20 18.03 5.12
C ASP A 46 -9.48 17.08 6.30
N PRO A 47 -10.01 17.59 7.43
CA PRO A 47 -10.33 16.76 8.59
C PRO A 47 -11.36 15.66 8.31
N SER A 48 -12.26 15.87 7.34
CA SER A 48 -13.27 14.87 6.99
C SER A 48 -12.66 13.63 6.37
N PHE A 49 -11.63 13.80 5.52
CA PHE A 49 -10.87 12.68 4.95
C PHE A 49 -10.14 11.89 6.03
N ALA A 50 -9.48 12.60 6.96
CA ALA A 50 -8.80 11.96 8.09
C ALA A 50 -9.78 11.18 8.98
N SER A 51 -10.96 11.74 9.25
CA SER A 51 -12.01 11.09 10.04
C SER A 51 -12.56 9.84 9.33
N GLU A 52 -12.83 9.93 8.03
CA GLU A 52 -13.32 8.79 7.23
C GLU A 52 -12.27 7.67 7.18
N LEU A 53 -11.00 8.01 6.90
CA LEU A 53 -9.90 7.05 6.91
C LEU A 53 -9.73 6.41 8.30
N ALA A 54 -9.79 7.19 9.37
CA ALA A 54 -9.71 6.66 10.73
C ALA A 54 -10.85 5.68 11.03
N GLY A 55 -12.08 5.98 10.57
CA GLY A 55 -13.22 5.08 10.67
C GLY A 55 -12.97 3.72 10.03
N TYR A 56 -12.47 3.70 8.78
CA TYR A 56 -12.12 2.44 8.11
C TYR A 56 -10.95 1.72 8.79
N LEU A 57 -9.92 2.45 9.23
CA LEU A 57 -8.79 1.87 9.94
C LEU A 57 -9.23 1.20 11.25
N THR A 58 -10.14 1.80 12.00
CA THR A 58 -10.66 1.22 13.25
C THR A 58 -11.61 0.06 12.98
N HIS A 59 -12.66 0.29 12.18
CA HIS A 59 -13.80 -0.63 12.11
C HIS A 59 -13.70 -1.68 10.99
N TYR A 60 -12.93 -1.42 9.94
CA TYR A 60 -12.73 -2.37 8.84
C TYR A 60 -11.38 -3.08 8.92
N VAL A 61 -10.30 -2.33 9.18
CA VAL A 61 -8.94 -2.90 9.27
C VAL A 61 -8.68 -3.55 10.64
N GLY A 62 -9.29 -3.04 11.72
CA GLY A 62 -9.11 -3.57 13.07
C GLY A 62 -7.97 -2.92 13.86
N ARG A 63 -7.67 -1.64 13.60
CA ARG A 63 -6.66 -0.87 14.35
C ARG A 63 -7.20 -0.36 15.70
N PRO A 64 -6.32 -0.16 16.70
CA PRO A 64 -4.87 -0.38 16.69
C PRO A 64 -4.48 -1.84 16.85
N SER A 65 -3.43 -2.27 16.13
CA SER A 65 -2.82 -3.59 16.35
C SER A 65 -2.11 -3.64 17.72
N PRO A 66 -2.17 -4.76 18.46
CA PRO A 66 -1.55 -4.87 19.77
C PRO A 66 0.00 -4.91 19.69
N LEU A 67 0.64 -4.53 20.79
CA LEU A 67 2.08 -4.71 21.01
C LEU A 67 2.26 -5.88 22.00
N TYR A 68 2.66 -7.04 21.49
CA TYR A 68 2.71 -8.28 22.25
C TYR A 68 4.09 -8.54 22.84
N PHE A 69 4.20 -8.73 24.16
CA PHE A 69 5.46 -9.11 24.79
C PHE A 69 5.77 -10.60 24.56
N ALA A 70 6.81 -10.89 23.77
CA ALA A 70 7.17 -12.25 23.41
C ALA A 70 8.10 -12.87 24.47
N ARG A 71 7.50 -13.31 25.58
CA ARG A 71 8.22 -13.88 26.74
C ARG A 71 9.22 -14.98 26.36
N ARG A 72 8.77 -16.00 25.61
CA ARG A 72 9.62 -17.14 25.22
C ARG A 72 10.81 -16.74 24.35
N LEU A 73 10.64 -15.75 23.46
CA LEU A 73 11.75 -15.23 22.67
C LEU A 73 12.73 -14.45 23.55
N THR A 74 12.22 -13.62 24.46
CA THR A 74 13.04 -12.87 25.41
C THR A 74 13.89 -13.82 26.27
N GLU A 75 13.29 -14.88 26.80
CA GLU A 75 13.98 -15.93 27.57
C GLU A 75 15.02 -16.67 26.72
N ALA A 76 14.67 -17.06 25.48
CA ALA A 76 15.56 -17.81 24.60
C ALA A 76 16.82 -17.03 24.19
N PHE A 77 16.72 -15.71 24.00
CA PHE A 77 17.88 -14.88 23.64
C PHE A 77 18.62 -14.32 24.85
N GLY A 78 18.05 -14.40 26.06
CA GLY A 78 18.71 -14.01 27.31
C GLY A 78 19.13 -12.53 27.41
N GLY A 79 18.56 -11.66 26.58
CA GLY A 79 18.99 -10.26 26.42
C GLY A 79 17.85 -9.26 26.57
N ALA A 80 17.67 -8.40 25.56
CA ALA A 80 16.62 -7.39 25.57
C ALA A 80 15.20 -8.00 25.57
N ARG A 81 14.23 -7.25 26.09
CA ARG A 81 12.80 -7.59 25.99
C ARG A 81 12.32 -7.49 24.55
N ILE A 82 11.74 -8.57 24.03
CA ILE A 82 11.24 -8.62 22.65
C ILE A 82 9.73 -8.36 22.63
N TYR A 83 9.32 -7.37 21.83
CA TYR A 83 7.92 -7.05 21.58
C TYR A 83 7.59 -7.18 20.09
N LEU A 84 6.43 -7.75 19.78
CA LEU A 84 5.92 -7.91 18.43
C LEU A 84 4.79 -6.92 18.17
N LYS A 85 4.97 -6.00 17.22
CA LYS A 85 3.88 -5.13 16.74
C LYS A 85 3.02 -5.93 15.76
N ARG A 86 1.82 -6.31 16.20
CA ARG A 86 1.00 -7.37 15.57
C ARG A 86 0.22 -6.92 14.34
N GLU A 87 0.89 -6.34 13.34
CA GLU A 87 0.27 -5.98 12.06
C GLU A 87 -0.21 -7.20 11.24
N ASP A 88 0.20 -8.41 11.63
CA ASP A 88 -0.34 -9.67 11.13
C ASP A 88 -1.83 -9.86 11.46
N LEU A 89 -2.36 -9.15 12.47
CA LEU A 89 -3.77 -9.21 12.87
C LEU A 89 -4.67 -8.22 12.11
N ASN A 90 -4.10 -7.35 11.28
CA ASN A 90 -4.92 -6.46 10.46
C ASN A 90 -5.78 -7.30 9.51
N HIS A 91 -6.94 -6.78 9.11
CA HIS A 91 -7.68 -7.37 8.00
C HIS A 91 -6.77 -7.55 6.78
N THR A 92 -6.96 -8.64 6.03
CA THR A 92 -6.03 -9.18 5.00
C THR A 92 -4.69 -9.74 5.51
N GLY A 93 -4.38 -9.65 6.80
CA GLY A 93 -3.24 -10.32 7.44
C GLY A 93 -1.89 -9.61 7.33
N ALA A 94 -1.86 -8.32 6.94
CA ALA A 94 -0.60 -7.58 6.79
C ALA A 94 -0.78 -6.06 6.95
N HIS A 95 0.34 -5.34 7.11
CA HIS A 95 0.37 -3.88 7.17
C HIS A 95 -0.04 -3.18 5.86
N LYS A 96 -0.07 -3.90 4.73
CA LYS A 96 -0.31 -3.32 3.39
C LYS A 96 -1.70 -2.71 3.25
N ILE A 97 -2.69 -3.26 3.95
CA ILE A 97 -4.07 -2.75 3.94
C ILE A 97 -4.16 -1.29 4.42
N ASN A 98 -3.26 -0.84 5.31
CA ASN A 98 -3.24 0.53 5.81
C ASN A 98 -3.01 1.52 4.66
N ASN A 99 -2.04 1.22 3.78
CA ASN A 99 -1.73 2.04 2.61
C ASN A 99 -2.83 1.94 1.55
N CYS A 100 -3.30 0.73 1.24
CA CYS A 100 -4.36 0.51 0.25
C CYS A 100 -5.63 1.27 0.63
N MET A 101 -6.01 1.27 1.92
CA MET A 101 -7.18 2.02 2.39
C MET A 101 -7.06 3.52 2.09
N GLY A 102 -5.94 4.14 2.44
CA GLY A 102 -5.69 5.56 2.18
C GLY A 102 -5.67 5.91 0.70
N GLN A 103 -4.92 5.15 -0.11
CA GLN A 103 -4.77 5.43 -1.54
C GLN A 103 -6.06 5.23 -2.33
N VAL A 104 -6.79 4.15 -2.06
CA VAL A 104 -8.05 3.88 -2.79
C VAL A 104 -9.15 4.85 -2.35
N LEU A 105 -9.18 5.25 -1.07
CA LEU A 105 -10.08 6.32 -0.62
C LEU A 105 -9.76 7.65 -1.30
N LEU A 106 -8.47 7.99 -1.46
CA LEU A 106 -8.04 9.16 -2.23
C LEU A 106 -8.48 9.05 -3.69
N ALA A 107 -8.27 7.89 -4.34
CA ALA A 107 -8.67 7.66 -5.72
C ALA A 107 -10.19 7.81 -5.92
N LYS A 108 -11.00 7.30 -4.99
CA LYS A 108 -12.46 7.52 -4.95
C LYS A 108 -12.79 9.01 -4.89
N ARG A 109 -12.11 9.77 -4.01
CA ARG A 109 -12.27 11.23 -3.90
C ARG A 109 -11.86 11.98 -5.17
N MET A 110 -10.85 11.48 -5.88
CA MET A 110 -10.44 11.98 -7.20
C MET A 110 -11.41 11.60 -8.33
N GLY A 111 -12.52 10.92 -8.05
CA GLY A 111 -13.50 10.45 -9.04
C GLY A 111 -12.99 9.31 -9.93
N LYS A 112 -11.91 8.62 -9.51
CA LYS A 112 -11.39 7.47 -10.26
C LYS A 112 -12.25 6.25 -9.98
N ARG A 113 -12.56 5.52 -11.05
CA ARG A 113 -13.40 4.31 -11.00
C ARG A 113 -12.62 3.00 -11.11
N ARG A 114 -11.33 3.10 -11.47
CA ARG A 114 -10.45 1.96 -11.73
C ARG A 114 -9.11 2.15 -11.03
N ILE A 115 -8.66 1.10 -10.36
CA ILE A 115 -7.37 0.99 -9.68
C ILE A 115 -6.54 -0.07 -10.39
N ILE A 116 -5.26 0.25 -10.59
CA ILE A 116 -4.25 -0.72 -10.99
C ILE A 116 -3.20 -0.83 -9.90
N ALA A 117 -2.65 -2.01 -9.72
CA ALA A 117 -1.48 -2.25 -8.89
C ALA A 117 -0.72 -3.47 -9.41
N GLU A 118 0.55 -3.59 -9.03
CA GLU A 118 1.37 -4.76 -9.25
C GLU A 118 1.47 -5.61 -7.99
N THR A 119 1.82 -6.89 -8.12
CA THR A 119 2.17 -7.69 -6.95
C THR A 119 3.12 -8.84 -7.28
N GLY A 120 3.95 -9.21 -6.29
CA GLY A 120 4.84 -10.37 -6.34
C GLY A 120 4.25 -11.49 -5.49
N ALA A 121 4.54 -11.51 -4.19
CA ALA A 121 3.98 -12.49 -3.26
C ALA A 121 2.43 -12.45 -3.12
N GLY A 122 1.75 -11.44 -3.67
CA GLY A 122 0.28 -11.37 -3.70
C GLY A 122 -0.38 -10.57 -2.57
N GLN A 123 0.32 -10.30 -1.47
CA GLN A 123 -0.26 -9.60 -0.32
C GLN A 123 -0.70 -8.16 -0.64
N HIS A 124 0.03 -7.45 -1.50
CA HIS A 124 -0.40 -6.11 -1.94
C HIS A 124 -1.63 -6.19 -2.84
N GLY A 125 -1.62 -7.12 -3.81
CA GLY A 125 -2.76 -7.34 -4.70
C GLY A 125 -4.04 -7.72 -3.95
N VAL A 126 -3.95 -8.61 -2.96
CA VAL A 126 -5.10 -8.96 -2.10
C VAL A 126 -5.60 -7.75 -1.31
N ALA A 127 -4.72 -6.94 -0.72
CA ALA A 127 -5.12 -5.74 0.00
C ALA A 127 -5.79 -4.71 -0.92
N THR A 128 -5.23 -4.45 -2.10
CA THR A 128 -5.80 -3.53 -3.10
C THR A 128 -7.15 -4.02 -3.61
N ALA A 129 -7.28 -5.31 -3.97
CA ALA A 129 -8.54 -5.93 -4.38
C ALA A 129 -9.61 -5.84 -3.28
N THR A 130 -9.24 -6.07 -2.02
CA THR A 130 -10.16 -5.98 -0.87
C THR A 130 -10.75 -4.59 -0.74
N VAL A 131 -9.92 -3.54 -0.84
CA VAL A 131 -10.41 -2.16 -0.69
C VAL A 131 -11.18 -1.70 -1.94
N CYS A 132 -10.79 -2.15 -3.13
CA CYS A 132 -11.56 -1.87 -4.34
C CYS A 132 -12.97 -2.49 -4.27
N ALA A 133 -13.07 -3.74 -3.78
CA ALA A 133 -14.35 -4.40 -3.56
C ALA A 133 -15.22 -3.63 -2.54
N LEU A 134 -14.63 -3.16 -1.43
CA LEU A 134 -15.32 -2.33 -0.44
C LEU A 134 -15.92 -1.06 -1.04
N PHE A 135 -15.21 -0.41 -1.96
CA PHE A 135 -15.64 0.86 -2.56
C PHE A 135 -16.33 0.73 -3.92
N GLY A 136 -16.53 -0.49 -4.41
CA GLY A 136 -17.14 -0.74 -5.72
C GLY A 136 -16.33 -0.17 -6.89
N LEU A 137 -15.00 -0.29 -6.83
CA LEU A 137 -14.07 0.17 -7.87
C LEU A 137 -13.53 -1.02 -8.67
N ASP A 138 -13.33 -0.82 -9.98
CA ASP A 138 -12.69 -1.81 -10.84
C ASP A 138 -11.22 -1.99 -10.42
N CYS A 139 -10.79 -3.24 -10.26
CA CYS A 139 -9.43 -3.55 -9.81
C CYS A 139 -8.72 -4.45 -10.81
N VAL A 140 -7.55 -4.03 -11.27
CA VAL A 140 -6.67 -4.85 -12.12
C VAL A 140 -5.31 -4.99 -11.46
N ILE A 141 -4.92 -6.22 -11.16
CA ILE A 141 -3.64 -6.55 -10.54
C ILE A 141 -2.72 -7.19 -11.57
N TYR A 142 -1.57 -6.56 -11.83
CA TYR A 142 -0.51 -7.12 -12.66
C TYR A 142 0.40 -7.99 -11.80
N MET A 143 0.70 -9.20 -12.26
CA MET A 143 1.49 -10.16 -11.50
C MET A 143 2.31 -11.02 -12.44
N GLY A 144 3.60 -11.22 -12.11
CA GLY A 144 4.48 -12.06 -12.92
C GLY A 144 3.94 -13.49 -13.05
N ALA A 145 4.01 -14.08 -14.25
CA ALA A 145 3.45 -15.41 -14.48
C ALA A 145 4.03 -16.49 -13.54
N THR A 146 5.33 -16.41 -13.25
CA THR A 146 6.00 -17.30 -12.29
C THR A 146 5.44 -17.13 -10.87
N ASP A 147 5.13 -15.90 -10.48
CA ASP A 147 4.57 -15.61 -9.15
C ASP A 147 3.11 -16.06 -9.07
N ILE A 148 2.35 -15.99 -10.16
CA ILE A 148 0.95 -16.50 -10.22
C ILE A 148 0.91 -18.00 -9.91
N GLU A 149 1.81 -18.79 -10.51
CA GLU A 149 1.89 -20.23 -10.24
C GLU A 149 2.23 -20.52 -8.78
N ARG A 150 3.23 -19.81 -8.23
CA ARG A 150 3.71 -20.01 -6.85
C ARG A 150 2.73 -19.52 -5.79
N GLN A 151 1.94 -18.50 -6.10
CA GLN A 151 1.06 -17.81 -5.15
C GLN A 151 -0.42 -18.02 -5.49
N ALA A 152 -0.77 -19.20 -6.01
CA ALA A 152 -2.13 -19.57 -6.38
C ALA A 152 -3.20 -19.23 -5.30
N PRO A 153 -2.96 -19.40 -3.98
CA PRO A 153 -3.94 -19.01 -2.97
C PRO A 153 -4.26 -17.50 -2.96
N ASN A 154 -3.25 -16.64 -3.16
CA ASN A 154 -3.46 -15.19 -3.22
C ASN A 154 -4.11 -14.76 -4.54
N VAL A 155 -3.73 -15.40 -5.66
CA VAL A 155 -4.40 -15.18 -6.96
C VAL A 155 -5.89 -15.52 -6.87
N PHE A 156 -6.22 -16.65 -6.26
CA PHE A 156 -7.61 -17.05 -6.05
C PHE A 156 -8.38 -16.05 -5.17
N ARG A 157 -7.77 -15.58 -4.06
CA ARG A 157 -8.36 -14.53 -3.21
C ARG A 157 -8.63 -13.24 -3.98
N MET A 158 -7.70 -12.78 -4.82
CA MET A 158 -7.90 -11.59 -5.65
C MET A 158 -9.09 -11.75 -6.59
N LYS A 159 -9.21 -12.91 -7.25
CA LYS A 159 -10.35 -13.21 -8.13
C LYS A 159 -11.68 -13.30 -7.37
N LEU A 160 -11.70 -13.91 -6.18
CA LEU A 160 -12.89 -13.94 -5.32
C LEU A 160 -13.35 -12.54 -4.90
N LEU A 161 -12.42 -11.61 -4.75
CA LEU A 161 -12.70 -10.20 -4.45
C LEU A 161 -13.10 -9.40 -5.71
N GLY A 162 -13.23 -10.04 -6.87
CA GLY A 162 -13.65 -9.40 -8.12
C GLY A 162 -12.54 -8.69 -8.89
N ALA A 163 -11.27 -8.81 -8.48
CA ALA A 163 -10.15 -8.22 -9.23
C ALA A 163 -9.77 -9.07 -10.46
N GLU A 164 -9.44 -8.39 -11.55
CA GLU A 164 -8.81 -8.99 -12.71
C GLU A 164 -7.31 -9.19 -12.43
N VAL A 165 -6.81 -10.42 -12.49
CA VAL A 165 -5.36 -10.69 -12.35
C VAL A 165 -4.76 -10.87 -13.73
N ARG A 166 -3.91 -9.93 -14.16
CA ARG A 166 -3.24 -9.94 -15.46
C ARG A 166 -1.83 -10.51 -15.35
N PRO A 167 -1.54 -11.66 -15.99
CA PRO A 167 -0.21 -12.23 -15.99
C PRO A 167 0.74 -11.36 -16.81
N VAL A 168 1.94 -11.14 -16.29
CA VAL A 168 3.04 -10.54 -17.04
C VAL A 168 4.07 -11.61 -17.37
N THR A 169 4.29 -11.82 -18.66
CA THR A 169 5.16 -12.87 -19.22
C THR A 169 6.46 -12.32 -19.82
N SER A 170 6.60 -10.99 -19.89
CA SER A 170 7.83 -10.35 -20.36
C SER A 170 8.95 -10.47 -19.34
N GLY A 171 10.20 -10.47 -19.81
CA GLY A 171 11.37 -10.48 -18.94
C GLY A 171 11.47 -11.76 -18.10
N ALA A 172 11.78 -11.60 -16.81
CA ALA A 172 11.87 -12.73 -15.88
C ALA A 172 10.50 -13.20 -15.37
N ALA A 173 9.41 -12.53 -15.76
CA ALA A 173 8.04 -12.78 -15.31
C ALA A 173 7.91 -12.78 -13.78
N THR A 174 8.53 -11.79 -13.12
CA THR A 174 8.51 -11.57 -11.66
C THR A 174 7.99 -10.16 -11.32
N LEU A 175 7.91 -9.79 -10.03
CA LEU A 175 7.45 -8.46 -9.57
C LEU A 175 8.03 -7.27 -10.36
N LYS A 176 9.34 -7.28 -10.67
CA LYS A 176 9.96 -6.17 -11.42
C LYS A 176 9.34 -6.01 -12.81
N ASP A 177 8.99 -7.11 -13.46
CA ASP A 177 8.41 -7.11 -14.80
C ASP A 177 6.90 -6.79 -14.75
N ALA A 178 6.26 -6.92 -13.58
CA ALA A 178 4.87 -6.59 -13.38
C ALA A 178 4.58 -5.08 -13.20
N MET A 179 5.63 -4.26 -13.06
CA MET A 179 5.57 -2.79 -12.92
C MET A 179 5.43 -2.05 -14.25
#